data_AF-A0A871RDP1-F1
#
_entry.id   AF-A0A871RDP1-F1
#
_cell.length_a   1.000
_cell.length_b   1.000
_cell.length_c   1.000
_cell.angle_alpha   90.00
_cell.angle_beta   90.00
_cell.angle_gamma   90.00
#
_symmetry.space_group_name_H-M   'P 1'
#
loop_
_entity.id
_entity.type
_entity.pdbx_description
1 polymer ?
#
loop_
_entity_poly.entity_id
_entity_poly.type
_entity_poly.pdbx_seq_one_letter_code
_entity_poly.pdbx_strand_id
1 'polypeptide(L)'
;MSNAVSTLPSLDTIASNIQIELSHTRRQSTNTLLNQVKKDAKIQGLLRNNAFCRKIISLLSLMKSYSNEDDQSKALDIILASPIYERLEKEGKSNSSDYTDRLVKQLLKWYKEEFFKWVDKPECPKCGNTEQDKIQRVWGGRPHLKEHFEGQASIVEQYQCQKCKNIIEFPRYNKASKLLETRRGRCGEWNNCFILLMKSLGLKVRYVWNMEDHVWCEYFSDNLQRWVHIDSCENAFDNPLLYSKGWGKKMSYIFAISDHYIVDVTGKYVEHGSKNVIPRDKIDEDDLKMVLAALNLSLLSQIDDDKTLLEVSSNMILDHNTMKNNSILPVKIQDCIPPRQSGSAEWKNERGENGKD
;
A
#
# COMPACT_ATOMS: atom_id res chain seq x y z
N MET A 1 1.94 -65.93 11.52
CA MET A 1 1.15 -64.71 11.78
C MET A 1 2.07 -63.52 11.57
N SER A 2 1.90 -62.83 10.44
CA SER A 2 2.68 -61.64 10.09
C SER A 2 2.15 -60.46 10.90
N ASN A 3 2.91 -59.99 11.88
CA ASN A 3 2.61 -58.75 12.60
C ASN A 3 2.92 -57.58 11.68
N ALA A 4 1.91 -57.07 10.98
CA ALA A 4 1.98 -55.79 10.31
C ALA A 4 2.07 -54.70 11.38
N VAL A 5 3.30 -54.26 11.69
CA VAL A 5 3.54 -53.04 12.44
C VAL A 5 3.07 -51.89 11.55
N SER A 6 1.90 -51.33 11.83
CA SER A 6 1.46 -50.10 11.19
C SER A 6 2.41 -48.98 11.63
N THR A 7 3.42 -48.69 10.82
CA THR A 7 4.30 -47.55 11.02
C THR A 7 3.45 -46.29 10.96
N LEU A 8 3.45 -45.53 12.06
CA LEU A 8 2.80 -44.21 12.10
C LEU A 8 3.33 -43.34 10.94
N PRO A 9 2.46 -42.57 10.26
CA PRO A 9 2.89 -41.66 9.22
C PRO A 9 3.90 -40.64 9.78
N SER A 10 4.85 -40.22 8.94
CA SER A 10 5.81 -39.17 9.31
C SER A 10 5.09 -37.86 9.66
N LEU A 11 5.75 -37.00 10.45
CA LEU A 11 5.22 -35.67 10.77
C LEU A 11 4.93 -34.85 9.50
N ASP A 12 5.75 -34.97 8.46
CA ASP A 12 5.53 -34.29 7.17
C ASP A 12 4.26 -34.78 6.48
N THR A 13 3.98 -36.08 6.55
CA THR A 13 2.74 -36.68 6.01
C THR A 13 1.53 -36.16 6.78
N ILE A 14 1.62 -36.11 8.11
CA ILE A 14 0.54 -35.59 8.97
C ILE A 14 0.30 -34.10 8.68
N ALA A 15 1.35 -33.29 8.60
CA ALA A 15 1.25 -31.86 8.31
C ALA A 15 0.63 -31.61 6.93
N SER A 16 1.04 -32.38 5.92
CA SER A 16 0.47 -32.30 4.57
C SER A 16 -1.02 -32.65 4.55
N ASN A 17 -1.41 -33.74 5.24
CA ASN A 17 -2.82 -34.13 5.35
C ASN A 17 -3.66 -33.05 6.06
N ILE A 18 -3.14 -32.46 7.13
CA ILE A 18 -3.81 -31.35 7.84
C ILE A 18 -3.99 -30.15 6.92
N GLN A 19 -2.99 -29.79 6.12
CA GLN A 19 -3.09 -28.67 5.17
C GLN A 19 -4.19 -28.91 4.13
N ILE A 20 -4.27 -30.12 3.57
CA ILE A 20 -5.31 -30.49 2.60
C ILE A 20 -6.71 -30.41 3.22
N GLU A 21 -6.89 -30.97 4.42
CA GLU A 21 -8.20 -30.93 5.10
C GLU A 21 -8.61 -29.50 5.47
N LEU A 22 -7.66 -28.67 5.90
CA LEU A 22 -7.90 -27.26 6.21
C LEU A 22 -8.26 -26.47 4.95
N SER A 23 -7.56 -26.67 3.83
CA SER A 23 -7.83 -25.95 2.57
C SER A 23 -9.23 -26.33 2.04
N HIS A 24 -9.57 -27.62 2.07
CA HIS A 24 -10.88 -28.11 1.67
C HIS A 24 -12.01 -27.53 2.55
N THR A 25 -11.86 -27.62 3.87
CA THR A 25 -12.82 -27.06 4.83
C THR A 25 -12.99 -25.55 4.64
N ARG A 26 -11.88 -24.84 4.43
CA ARG A 26 -11.89 -23.40 4.20
C ARG A 26 -12.63 -23.04 2.92
N ARG A 27 -12.38 -23.75 1.82
CA ARG A 27 -13.07 -23.55 0.54
C ARG A 27 -14.57 -23.81 0.64
N GLN A 28 -14.97 -24.91 1.27
CA GLN A 28 -16.38 -25.24 1.49
C GLN A 28 -17.08 -24.15 2.32
N SER A 29 -16.43 -23.69 3.40
CA SER A 29 -16.96 -22.64 4.28
C SER A 29 -17.11 -21.31 3.53
N THR A 30 -16.06 -20.89 2.80
CA THR A 30 -16.07 -19.67 1.98
C THR A 30 -17.22 -19.70 0.96
N ASN A 31 -17.38 -20.80 0.22
CA ASN A 31 -18.43 -20.92 -0.79
C ASN A 31 -19.84 -20.92 -0.16
N THR A 32 -20.01 -21.58 0.99
CA THR A 32 -21.27 -21.62 1.72
C THR A 32 -21.67 -20.22 2.17
N LEU A 33 -20.76 -19.49 2.81
CA LEU A 33 -20.99 -18.12 3.28
C LEU A 33 -21.21 -17.15 2.12
N LEU A 34 -20.43 -17.26 1.04
CA LEU A 34 -20.59 -16.44 -0.15
C LEU A 34 -21.99 -16.60 -0.76
N ASN A 35 -22.52 -17.83 -0.79
CA ASN A 35 -23.88 -18.09 -1.28
C ASN A 35 -24.96 -17.47 -0.39
N GLN A 36 -24.75 -17.39 0.93
CA GLN A 36 -25.65 -16.70 1.84
C GLN A 36 -25.60 -15.18 1.61
N VAL A 37 -24.40 -14.61 1.53
CA VAL A 37 -24.16 -13.18 1.26
C VAL A 37 -24.75 -12.72 -0.08
N LYS A 38 -24.67 -13.57 -1.13
CA LYS A 38 -25.28 -13.28 -2.44
C LYS A 38 -26.81 -13.18 -2.38
N LYS A 39 -27.45 -13.84 -1.41
CA LYS A 39 -28.90 -13.81 -1.19
C LYS A 39 -29.36 -12.73 -0.21
N ASP A 40 -28.43 -12.14 0.55
CA ASP A 40 -28.73 -11.10 1.53
C ASP A 40 -29.06 -9.76 0.84
N ALA A 41 -30.34 -9.38 0.87
CA ALA A 41 -30.84 -8.18 0.22
C ALA A 41 -30.21 -6.89 0.77
N LYS A 42 -29.85 -6.84 2.05
CA LYS A 42 -29.22 -5.68 2.69
C LYS A 42 -27.81 -5.50 2.14
N ILE A 43 -26.99 -6.56 2.14
CA ILE A 43 -25.62 -6.50 1.59
C ILE A 43 -25.65 -6.14 0.11
N GLN A 44 -26.52 -6.79 -0.69
CA GLN A 44 -26.64 -6.48 -2.11
C GLN A 44 -27.10 -5.04 -2.35
N GLY A 45 -28.00 -4.53 -1.52
CA GLY A 45 -28.43 -3.13 -1.54
C GLY A 45 -27.29 -2.16 -1.25
N LEU A 46 -26.48 -2.42 -0.21
CA LEU A 46 -25.30 -1.61 0.13
C LEU A 46 -24.28 -1.59 -1.02
N LEU A 47 -23.90 -2.76 -1.53
CA LEU A 47 -22.91 -2.89 -2.61
C LEU A 47 -23.32 -2.12 -3.89
N ARG A 48 -24.62 -2.08 -4.20
CA ARG A 48 -25.14 -1.39 -5.40
C ARG A 48 -25.32 0.11 -5.17
N ASN A 49 -25.93 0.49 -4.05
CA ASN A 49 -26.49 1.83 -3.87
C ASN A 49 -25.57 2.77 -3.10
N ASN A 50 -24.76 2.26 -2.17
CA ASN A 50 -23.88 3.11 -1.35
C ASN A 50 -22.64 3.57 -2.15
N ALA A 51 -22.43 4.88 -2.21
CA ALA A 51 -21.31 5.48 -2.96
C ALA A 51 -19.94 5.13 -2.37
N PHE A 52 -19.84 5.01 -1.05
CA PHE A 52 -18.64 4.59 -0.36
C PHE A 52 -18.31 3.12 -0.63
N CYS A 53 -19.31 2.24 -0.69
CA CYS A 53 -19.10 0.85 -1.13
C CYS A 53 -18.54 0.78 -2.56
N ARG A 54 -19.07 1.58 -3.50
CA ARG A 54 -18.51 1.66 -4.86
C ARG A 54 -17.07 2.14 -4.86
N LYS A 55 -16.71 3.09 -3.99
CA LYS A 55 -15.32 3.51 -3.81
C LYS A 55 -14.45 2.35 -3.30
N ILE A 56 -14.86 1.63 -2.27
CA ILE A 56 -14.13 0.46 -1.73
C ILE A 56 -13.92 -0.60 -2.82
N ILE A 57 -14.96 -0.92 -3.59
CA ILE A 57 -14.88 -1.87 -4.72
C ILE A 57 -13.84 -1.41 -5.75
N SER A 58 -13.78 -0.11 -6.07
CA SER A 58 -12.78 0.42 -7.00
C SER A 58 -11.33 0.28 -6.49
N LEU A 59 -11.13 0.19 -5.17
CA LEU A 59 -9.79 -0.01 -4.60
C LEU A 59 -9.28 -1.44 -4.84
N LEU A 60 -10.17 -2.43 -4.99
CA LEU A 60 -9.80 -3.84 -5.20
C LEU A 60 -9.03 -4.08 -6.50
N SER A 61 -9.11 -3.17 -7.48
CA SER A 61 -8.32 -3.27 -8.71
C SER A 61 -6.91 -2.70 -8.59
N LEU A 62 -6.57 -1.99 -7.51
CA LEU A 62 -5.28 -1.30 -7.37
C LEU A 62 -4.10 -2.27 -7.46
N MET A 63 -4.18 -3.42 -6.77
CA MET A 63 -3.06 -4.35 -6.73
C MET A 63 -2.81 -5.07 -8.07
N LYS A 64 -3.83 -5.15 -8.94
CA LYS A 64 -3.74 -5.85 -10.23
C LYS A 64 -2.69 -5.24 -11.17
N SER A 65 -2.41 -3.94 -11.05
CA SER A 65 -1.42 -3.27 -11.91
C SER A 65 0.01 -3.72 -11.63
N TYR A 66 0.28 -4.32 -10.46
CA TYR A 66 1.62 -4.76 -10.08
C TYR A 66 1.92 -6.21 -10.42
N SER A 67 0.96 -6.95 -10.99
CA SER A 67 1.13 -8.36 -11.36
C SER A 67 1.77 -8.57 -12.74
N ASN A 68 2.06 -7.50 -13.49
CA ASN A 68 2.68 -7.60 -14.80
C ASN A 68 4.18 -7.96 -14.69
N GLU A 69 4.57 -9.10 -15.27
CA GLU A 69 5.93 -9.64 -15.17
C GLU A 69 6.98 -8.76 -15.87
N ASP A 70 6.67 -8.18 -17.03
CA ASP A 70 7.59 -7.29 -17.76
C ASP A 70 7.91 -6.04 -16.94
N ASP A 71 6.90 -5.46 -16.29
CA ASP A 71 7.04 -4.28 -15.45
C ASP A 71 7.82 -4.61 -14.16
N GLN A 72 7.61 -5.79 -13.59
CA GLN A 72 8.43 -6.28 -12.47
C GLN A 72 9.88 -6.55 -12.90
N SER A 73 10.12 -7.12 -14.08
CA SER A 73 11.47 -7.36 -14.60
C SER A 73 12.23 -6.04 -14.75
N LYS A 74 11.61 -5.02 -15.35
CA LYS A 74 12.22 -3.68 -15.47
C LYS A 74 12.53 -3.05 -14.11
N ALA A 75 11.63 -3.21 -13.15
CA ALA A 75 11.83 -2.72 -11.80
C ALA A 75 12.99 -3.46 -11.11
N LEU A 76 13.10 -4.77 -11.29
CA LEU A 76 14.20 -5.58 -10.76
C LEU A 76 15.55 -5.16 -11.35
N ASP A 77 15.63 -4.97 -12.67
CA ASP A 77 16.86 -4.49 -13.33
C ASP A 77 17.36 -3.16 -12.74
N ILE A 78 16.44 -2.25 -12.45
CA ILE A 78 16.75 -0.97 -11.81
C ILE A 78 17.31 -1.17 -10.39
N ILE A 79 16.73 -2.09 -9.61
CA ILE A 79 17.20 -2.38 -8.25
C ILE A 79 18.58 -3.04 -8.30
N LEU A 80 18.80 -3.99 -9.21
CA LEU A 80 20.08 -4.69 -9.37
C LEU A 80 21.20 -3.74 -9.83
N ALA A 81 20.87 -2.73 -10.63
CA ALA A 81 21.81 -1.68 -11.03
C ALA A 81 22.06 -0.62 -9.94
N SER A 82 21.31 -0.65 -8.83
CA SER A 82 21.44 0.31 -7.73
C SER A 82 22.53 -0.12 -6.74
N PRO A 83 23.04 0.82 -5.91
CA PRO A 83 24.02 0.50 -4.87
C PRO A 83 23.42 -0.22 -3.64
N ILE A 84 22.14 -0.62 -3.67
CA ILE A 84 21.44 -1.19 -2.50
C ILE A 84 22.14 -2.45 -1.99
N TYR A 85 22.41 -3.43 -2.86
CA TYR A 85 23.03 -4.69 -2.45
C TYR A 85 24.46 -4.49 -1.94
N GLU A 86 25.24 -3.63 -2.60
CA GLU A 86 26.58 -3.26 -2.13
C GLU A 86 26.55 -2.62 -0.72
N ARG A 87 25.56 -1.76 -0.44
CA ARG A 87 25.38 -1.15 0.89
C ARG A 87 25.00 -2.20 1.95
N LEU A 88 24.13 -3.15 1.61
CA LEU A 88 23.74 -4.24 2.51
C LEU A 88 24.91 -5.14 2.88
N GLU A 89 25.79 -5.43 1.92
CA GLU A 89 27.01 -6.21 2.15
C GLU A 89 27.98 -5.49 3.09
N LYS A 90 28.16 -4.17 2.91
CA LYS A 90 29.04 -3.33 3.74
C LYS A 90 28.57 -3.16 5.19
N GLU A 91 27.26 -3.18 5.43
CA GLU A 91 26.69 -3.15 6.78
C GLU A 91 27.02 -4.40 7.62
N GLY A 92 27.57 -5.45 7.00
CA GLY A 92 28.02 -6.66 7.68
C GLY A 92 26.94 -7.73 7.86
N LYS A 93 27.36 -8.88 8.41
CA LYS A 93 26.50 -10.04 8.67
C LYS A 93 25.68 -9.81 9.95
N SER A 94 24.47 -9.26 9.81
CA SER A 94 23.42 -9.42 10.82
C SER A 94 22.81 -10.83 10.72
N ASN A 95 21.94 -11.16 11.67
CA ASN A 95 21.15 -12.41 11.66
C ASN A 95 20.41 -12.56 10.32
N SER A 96 20.45 -13.74 9.68
CA SER A 96 19.83 -13.96 8.36
C SER A 96 18.32 -13.64 8.33
N SER A 97 17.66 -13.71 9.49
CA SER A 97 16.23 -13.42 9.63
C SER A 97 15.85 -11.97 9.30
N ASP A 98 16.71 -10.97 9.55
CA ASP A 98 16.38 -9.55 9.32
C ASP A 98 16.83 -9.00 7.96
N TYR A 99 17.42 -9.85 7.10
CA TYR A 99 17.98 -9.43 5.82
C TYR A 99 16.96 -8.69 4.94
N THR A 100 15.74 -9.24 4.82
CA THR A 100 14.67 -8.62 4.04
C THR A 100 14.23 -7.27 4.62
N ASP A 101 14.18 -7.14 5.95
CA ASP A 101 13.86 -5.87 6.60
C ASP A 101 14.93 -4.81 6.32
N ARG A 102 16.21 -5.20 6.34
CA ARG A 102 17.34 -4.33 5.99
C ARG A 102 17.30 -3.92 4.52
N LEU A 103 16.98 -4.86 3.63
CA LEU A 103 16.78 -4.59 2.20
C LEU A 103 15.69 -3.55 1.97
N VAL A 104 14.52 -3.69 2.62
CA VAL A 104 13.42 -2.71 2.52
C VAL A 104 13.86 -1.33 3.04
N LYS A 105 14.61 -1.26 4.14
CA LYS A 105 15.14 0.02 4.67
C LYS A 105 16.12 0.68 3.70
N GLN A 106 17.03 -0.09 3.09
CA GLN A 106 17.96 0.44 2.10
C GLN A 106 17.25 0.89 0.82
N LEU A 107 16.23 0.14 0.39
CA LEU A 107 15.37 0.50 -0.72
C LEU A 107 14.64 1.82 -0.45
N LEU A 108 14.06 2.01 0.74
CA LEU A 108 13.42 3.27 1.13
C LEU A 108 14.39 4.47 1.06
N LYS A 109 15.59 4.29 1.61
CA LYS A 109 16.62 5.33 1.62
C LYS A 109 17.04 5.72 0.21
N TRP A 110 17.45 4.74 -0.61
CA TRP A 110 17.84 4.98 -2.00
C TRP A 110 16.69 5.59 -2.82
N TYR A 111 15.47 5.10 -2.61
CA TYR A 111 14.31 5.59 -3.34
C TYR A 111 14.08 7.09 -3.10
N LYS A 112 14.14 7.51 -1.83
CA LYS A 112 13.92 8.90 -1.42
C LYS A 112 15.09 9.82 -1.78
N GLU A 113 16.32 9.38 -1.54
CA GLU A 113 17.50 10.24 -1.63
C GLU A 113 18.09 10.32 -3.04
N GLU A 114 17.88 9.30 -3.88
CA GLU A 114 18.62 9.15 -5.14
C GLU A 114 17.74 8.84 -6.35
N PHE A 115 16.67 8.05 -6.18
CA PHE A 115 15.90 7.56 -7.32
C PHE A 115 14.75 8.47 -7.72
N PHE A 116 13.90 8.88 -6.76
CA PHE A 116 12.61 9.51 -7.03
C PHE A 116 12.52 10.92 -6.46
N LYS A 117 11.95 11.85 -7.24
CA LYS A 117 11.90 13.29 -6.90
C LYS A 117 10.49 13.76 -6.57
N TRP A 118 10.36 14.51 -5.47
CA TRP A 118 9.10 15.17 -5.12
C TRP A 118 8.84 16.37 -6.04
N VAL A 119 7.59 16.55 -6.45
CA VAL A 119 7.18 17.66 -7.32
C VAL A 119 5.97 18.39 -6.74
N ASP A 120 6.21 19.55 -6.12
CA ASP A 120 5.14 20.50 -5.79
C ASP A 120 4.65 21.18 -7.08
N LYS A 121 5.54 21.92 -7.75
CA LYS A 121 5.35 22.45 -9.11
C LYS A 121 6.53 22.05 -10.00
N PRO A 122 6.29 21.72 -11.28
CA PRO A 122 7.34 21.24 -12.18
C PRO A 122 8.33 22.36 -12.54
N GLU A 123 9.59 21.97 -12.73
CA GLU A 123 10.66 22.84 -13.24
C GLU A 123 10.41 23.18 -14.70
N CYS A 124 10.83 24.38 -15.13
CA CYS A 124 10.66 24.79 -16.52
C CYS A 124 11.68 24.09 -17.44
N PRO A 125 11.27 23.23 -18.39
CA PRO A 125 12.19 22.53 -19.27
C PRO A 125 12.88 23.46 -20.27
N LYS A 126 12.28 24.61 -20.59
CA LYS A 126 12.81 25.57 -21.58
C LYS A 126 13.96 26.41 -21.06
N CYS A 127 13.91 26.84 -19.80
CA CYS A 127 14.90 27.77 -19.24
C CYS A 127 15.51 27.29 -17.91
N GLY A 128 15.21 26.07 -17.46
CA GLY A 128 15.71 25.51 -16.21
C GLY A 128 15.21 26.21 -14.94
N ASN A 129 14.14 27.01 -15.00
CA ASN A 129 13.66 27.72 -13.82
C ASN A 129 13.11 26.75 -12.77
N THR A 130 13.68 26.80 -11.56
CA THR A 130 13.30 26.00 -10.39
C THR A 130 12.60 26.82 -9.30
N GLU A 131 12.56 28.15 -9.43
CA GLU A 131 11.90 29.06 -8.47
C GLU A 131 10.38 28.84 -8.43
N GLN A 132 9.87 28.22 -7.36
CA GLN A 132 8.48 27.78 -7.21
C GLN A 132 7.46 28.93 -7.20
N ASP A 133 7.84 30.14 -6.78
CA ASP A 133 6.99 31.34 -6.84
C ASP A 133 6.83 31.86 -8.29
N LYS A 134 7.81 31.58 -9.15
CA LYS A 134 7.78 31.90 -10.58
C LYS A 134 7.16 30.80 -11.45
N ILE A 135 6.70 29.71 -10.86
CA ILE A 135 5.90 28.68 -11.54
C ILE A 135 4.45 28.83 -11.06
N GLN A 136 3.56 29.24 -11.96
CA GLN A 136 2.14 29.45 -11.65
C GLN A 136 1.29 28.38 -12.28
N ARG A 137 0.39 27.78 -11.50
CA ARG A 137 -0.60 26.85 -12.02
C ARG A 137 -1.59 27.61 -12.89
N VAL A 138 -1.93 27.05 -14.05
CA VAL A 138 -2.86 27.67 -15.01
C VAL A 138 -4.16 26.87 -15.02
N TRP A 139 -4.36 25.99 -16.00
CA TRP A 139 -5.52 25.10 -16.06
C TRP A 139 -5.06 23.69 -16.43
N GLY A 140 -5.59 22.67 -15.73
CA GLY A 140 -5.28 21.28 -16.04
C GLY A 140 -6.25 20.70 -17.05
N GLY A 141 -5.73 19.99 -18.05
CA GLY A 141 -6.53 19.36 -19.10
C GLY A 141 -6.64 17.85 -18.96
N ARG A 142 -7.49 17.25 -19.80
CA ARG A 142 -7.52 15.79 -19.97
C ARG A 142 -6.25 15.33 -20.71
N PRO A 143 -5.83 14.06 -20.51
CA PRO A 143 -4.87 13.40 -21.38
C PRO A 143 -5.23 13.59 -22.86
N HIS A 144 -4.23 13.87 -23.69
CA HIS A 144 -4.42 14.17 -25.11
C HIS A 144 -3.25 13.69 -25.99
N LEU A 145 -2.04 13.56 -25.45
CA LEU A 145 -0.91 12.94 -26.13
C LEU A 145 -0.93 11.42 -25.97
N LYS A 146 -0.38 10.70 -26.95
CA LYS A 146 -0.21 9.23 -26.91
C LYS A 146 0.49 8.78 -25.62
N GLU A 147 1.57 9.46 -25.23
CA GLU A 147 2.30 9.17 -23.98
C GLU A 147 1.42 9.31 -22.73
N HIS A 148 0.48 10.27 -22.71
CA HIS A 148 -0.44 10.46 -21.60
C HIS A 148 -1.34 9.23 -21.41
N PHE A 149 -1.84 8.68 -22.51
CA PHE A 149 -2.67 7.47 -22.48
C PHE A 149 -1.85 6.22 -22.12
N GLU A 150 -0.65 6.08 -22.70
CA GLU A 150 0.25 4.95 -22.42
C GLU A 150 0.69 4.90 -20.95
N GLY A 151 0.94 6.06 -20.33
CA GLY A 151 1.24 6.20 -18.91
C GLY A 151 0.01 6.19 -17.99
N GLN A 152 -1.19 6.01 -18.54
CA GLN A 152 -2.47 6.06 -17.82
C GLN A 152 -2.63 7.34 -16.98
N ALA A 153 -2.28 8.49 -17.57
CA ALA A 153 -2.46 9.78 -16.91
C ALA A 153 -3.94 10.02 -16.61
N SER A 154 -4.24 10.44 -15.38
CA SER A 154 -5.63 10.80 -15.00
C SER A 154 -5.96 12.23 -15.40
N ILE A 155 -5.00 13.14 -15.23
CA ILE A 155 -5.08 14.56 -15.54
C ILE A 155 -3.69 15.06 -15.96
N VAL A 156 -3.66 16.11 -16.77
CA VAL A 156 -2.44 16.84 -17.12
C VAL A 156 -2.52 18.22 -16.49
N GLU A 157 -1.79 18.43 -15.40
CA GLU A 157 -1.69 19.76 -14.80
C GLU A 157 -0.86 20.67 -15.72
N GLN A 158 -1.28 21.92 -15.94
CA GLN A 158 -0.45 22.89 -16.66
C GLN A 158 0.00 24.03 -15.75
N TYR A 159 1.25 24.43 -15.96
CA TYR A 159 1.91 25.52 -15.28
C TYR A 159 2.52 26.48 -16.29
N GLN A 160 2.67 27.75 -15.94
CA GLN A 160 3.38 28.74 -16.74
C GLN A 160 4.62 29.21 -15.98
N CYS A 161 5.76 29.16 -16.67
CA CYS A 161 6.99 29.78 -16.18
C CYS A 161 6.91 31.29 -16.35
N GLN A 162 6.97 32.05 -15.25
CA GLN A 162 6.87 33.50 -15.31
C GLN A 162 8.11 34.18 -15.90
N LYS A 163 9.25 33.49 -15.96
CA LYS A 163 10.49 33.99 -16.58
C LYS A 163 10.47 33.93 -18.11
N CYS A 164 10.15 32.77 -18.70
CA CYS A 164 10.22 32.56 -20.14
C CYS A 164 8.86 32.36 -20.83
N LYS A 165 7.77 32.47 -20.05
CA LYS A 165 6.36 32.30 -20.46
C LYS A 165 6.00 30.92 -21.04
N ASN A 166 6.92 29.95 -20.98
CA ASN A 166 6.68 28.58 -21.44
C ASN A 166 5.58 27.90 -20.61
N ILE A 167 4.68 27.19 -21.30
CA ILE A 167 3.72 26.29 -20.67
C ILE A 167 4.40 24.95 -20.39
N ILE A 168 4.24 24.47 -19.16
CA ILE A 168 4.82 23.25 -18.64
C ILE A 168 3.68 22.30 -18.34
N GLU A 169 3.72 21.11 -18.92
CA GLU A 169 2.76 20.06 -18.61
C GLU A 169 3.32 19.11 -17.56
N PHE A 170 2.45 18.69 -16.65
CA PHE A 170 2.75 17.71 -15.62
C PHE A 170 1.63 16.65 -15.60
N PRO A 171 1.76 15.60 -16.43
CA PRO A 171 0.84 14.46 -16.43
C PRO A 171 0.93 13.69 -15.12
N ARG A 172 -0.22 13.41 -14.51
CA ARG A 172 -0.35 12.58 -13.29
C ARG A 172 -0.54 11.13 -13.68
N TYR A 173 0.57 10.44 -13.96
CA TYR A 173 0.63 9.07 -14.45
C TYR A 173 0.25 8.03 -13.38
N ASN A 174 -0.55 7.03 -13.78
CA ASN A 174 -0.93 5.91 -12.91
C ASN A 174 -0.28 4.58 -13.30
N LYS A 175 0.37 4.48 -14.46
CA LYS A 175 1.12 3.28 -14.84
C LYS A 175 2.46 3.25 -14.10
N ALA A 176 2.65 2.29 -13.20
CA ALA A 176 3.83 2.20 -12.34
C ALA A 176 5.15 2.11 -13.14
N SER A 177 5.18 1.37 -14.24
CA SER A 177 6.36 1.30 -15.11
C SER A 177 6.71 2.62 -15.80
N LYS A 178 5.73 3.48 -16.09
CA LYS A 178 6.02 4.85 -16.59
C LYS A 178 6.73 5.68 -15.51
N LEU A 179 6.44 5.43 -14.24
CA LEU A 179 7.06 6.15 -13.12
C LEU A 179 8.52 5.73 -12.88
N LEU A 180 8.92 4.52 -13.31
CA LEU A 180 10.34 4.12 -13.34
C LEU A 180 11.18 5.00 -14.28
N GLU A 181 10.55 5.54 -15.33
CA GLU A 181 11.17 6.47 -16.30
C GLU A 181 11.13 7.91 -15.80
N THR A 182 9.94 8.40 -15.40
CA THR A 182 9.77 9.81 -15.02
C THR A 182 10.41 10.16 -13.69
N ARG A 183 10.50 9.17 -12.78
CA ARG A 183 11.16 9.24 -11.47
C ARG A 183 10.76 10.44 -10.63
N ARG A 184 9.51 10.88 -10.76
CA ARG A 184 9.04 12.08 -10.07
C ARG A 184 7.53 12.08 -9.89
N GLY A 185 7.06 12.75 -8.83
CA GLY A 185 5.64 12.94 -8.57
C GLY A 185 5.33 13.35 -7.15
N ARG A 186 4.10 13.06 -6.70
CA ARG A 186 3.63 13.28 -5.32
C ARG A 186 3.31 11.92 -4.67
N CYS A 187 2.72 11.92 -3.48
CA CYS A 187 2.46 10.71 -2.69
C CYS A 187 1.84 9.55 -3.49
N GLY A 188 0.90 9.83 -4.40
CA GLY A 188 0.32 8.83 -5.30
C GLY A 188 1.35 8.15 -6.20
N GLU A 189 2.14 8.93 -6.96
CA GLU A 189 3.19 8.39 -7.83
C GLU A 189 4.32 7.72 -7.04
N TRP A 190 4.73 8.31 -5.92
CA TRP A 190 5.75 7.75 -5.03
C TRP A 190 5.35 6.37 -4.52
N ASN A 191 4.14 6.24 -3.98
CA ASN A 191 3.66 4.96 -3.48
C ASN A 191 3.51 3.93 -4.61
N ASN A 192 2.94 4.36 -5.75
CA ASN A 192 2.67 3.49 -6.89
C ASN A 192 3.95 2.87 -7.48
N CYS A 193 4.97 3.69 -7.72
CA CYS A 193 6.26 3.21 -8.22
C CYS A 193 6.99 2.36 -7.18
N PHE A 194 6.92 2.73 -5.89
CA PHE A 194 7.59 1.97 -4.83
C PHE A 194 6.98 0.58 -4.63
N ILE A 195 5.65 0.44 -4.71
CA ILE A 195 4.99 -0.88 -4.66
C ILE A 195 5.49 -1.79 -5.78
N LEU A 196 5.66 -1.28 -7.01
CA LEU A 196 6.19 -2.08 -8.12
C LEU A 196 7.61 -2.59 -7.82
N LEU A 197 8.49 -1.74 -7.29
CA LEU A 197 9.85 -2.13 -6.88
C LEU A 197 9.85 -3.20 -5.78
N MET A 198 8.96 -3.10 -4.79
CA MET A 198 8.85 -4.14 -3.76
C MET A 198 8.26 -5.45 -4.31
N LYS A 199 7.27 -5.36 -5.21
CA LYS A 199 6.66 -6.54 -5.86
C LYS A 199 7.67 -7.26 -6.75
N SER A 200 8.56 -6.55 -7.46
CA SER A 200 9.62 -7.18 -8.27
C SER A 200 10.67 -7.93 -7.44
N LEU A 201 10.77 -7.65 -6.14
CA LEU A 201 11.59 -8.40 -5.19
C LEU A 201 10.86 -9.63 -4.61
N GLY A 202 9.64 -9.92 -5.08
CA GLY A 202 8.82 -11.01 -4.56
C GLY A 202 8.24 -10.75 -3.16
N LEU A 203 8.25 -9.49 -2.69
CA LEU A 203 7.76 -9.15 -1.36
C LEU A 203 6.23 -9.14 -1.31
N LYS A 204 5.68 -9.50 -0.15
CA LYS A 204 4.25 -9.40 0.14
C LYS A 204 3.94 -7.95 0.50
N VAL A 205 3.17 -7.29 -0.34
CA VAL A 205 2.90 -5.85 -0.27
C VAL A 205 1.41 -5.58 -0.30
N ARG A 206 0.98 -4.53 0.40
CA ARG A 206 -0.37 -3.96 0.30
C ARG A 206 -0.32 -2.49 0.00
N TYR A 207 -1.24 -2.06 -0.84
CA TYR A 207 -1.55 -0.65 -0.99
C TYR A 207 -2.38 -0.19 0.23
N VAL A 208 -2.00 0.91 0.87
CA VAL A 208 -2.81 1.52 1.92
C VAL A 208 -3.39 2.83 1.42
N TRP A 209 -4.71 2.91 1.46
CA TRP A 209 -5.49 4.08 1.08
C TRP A 209 -6.06 4.75 2.31
N ASN A 210 -5.76 6.03 2.51
CA ASN A 210 -6.46 6.89 3.46
C ASN A 210 -7.43 7.83 2.72
N MET A 211 -8.63 7.98 3.28
CA MET A 211 -9.68 8.83 2.70
C MET A 211 -9.28 10.31 2.58
N GLU A 212 -8.48 10.82 3.51
CA GLU A 212 -8.04 12.22 3.57
C GLU A 212 -6.78 12.48 2.71
N ASP A 213 -6.81 11.95 1.48
CA ASP A 213 -5.84 12.25 0.42
C ASP A 213 -4.38 11.98 0.85
N HIS A 214 -4.11 10.76 1.33
CA HIS A 214 -2.76 10.23 1.46
C HIS A 214 -2.76 8.72 1.23
N VAL A 215 -1.64 8.22 0.74
CA VAL A 215 -1.48 6.82 0.38
C VAL A 215 -0.05 6.37 0.67
N TRP A 216 0.09 5.13 1.09
CA TRP A 216 1.37 4.50 1.42
C TRP A 216 1.24 2.98 1.23
N CYS A 217 2.17 2.18 1.73
CA CYS A 217 2.09 0.73 1.63
C CYS A 217 2.43 0.02 2.94
N GLU A 218 2.11 -1.27 2.98
CA GLU A 218 2.61 -2.17 4.01
C GLU A 218 3.37 -3.30 3.35
N TYR A 219 4.39 -3.82 4.05
CA TYR A 219 5.03 -5.07 3.68
C TYR A 219 4.91 -6.07 4.81
N PHE A 220 4.80 -7.35 4.49
CA PHE A 220 4.84 -8.40 5.51
C PHE A 220 6.29 -8.73 5.83
N SER A 221 6.70 -8.51 7.09
CA SER A 221 8.01 -8.91 7.57
C SER A 221 7.95 -10.34 8.11
N ASP A 222 8.66 -11.27 7.47
CA ASP A 222 8.82 -12.62 8.00
C ASP A 222 9.67 -12.63 9.28
N ASN A 223 10.50 -11.62 9.51
CA ASN A 223 11.25 -11.46 10.75
C ASN A 223 10.33 -11.06 11.92
N LEU A 224 9.48 -10.06 11.71
CA LEU A 224 8.57 -9.52 12.72
C LEU A 224 7.22 -10.25 12.78
N GLN A 225 6.97 -11.17 11.83
CA GLN A 225 5.74 -11.95 11.68
C GLN A 225 4.47 -11.08 11.63
N ARG A 226 4.55 -9.91 10.96
CA ARG A 226 3.41 -8.97 10.82
C ARG A 226 3.55 -8.02 9.65
N TRP A 227 2.44 -7.34 9.33
CA TRP A 227 2.42 -6.19 8.42
C TRP A 227 3.10 -4.98 9.06
N VAL A 228 4.10 -4.45 8.37
CA VAL A 228 4.89 -3.30 8.77
C VAL A 228 4.53 -2.12 7.88
N HIS A 229 4.32 -0.95 8.51
CA HIS A 229 4.06 0.30 7.81
C HIS A 229 5.28 0.75 7.00
N ILE A 230 5.05 1.19 5.75
CA ILE A 230 6.07 1.75 4.88
C ILE A 230 5.54 3.01 4.20
N ASP A 231 6.28 4.11 4.33
CA ASP A 231 6.06 5.32 3.53
C ASP A 231 7.36 5.72 2.82
N SER A 232 7.34 5.59 1.49
CA SER A 232 8.49 5.92 0.64
C SER A 232 8.76 7.42 0.55
N CYS A 233 7.72 8.27 0.69
CA CYS A 233 7.88 9.73 0.70
C CYS A 233 8.67 10.19 1.92
N GLU A 234 8.52 9.47 3.03
CA GLU A 234 9.06 9.84 4.32
C GLU A 234 10.29 9.01 4.72
N ASN A 235 10.69 8.02 3.90
CA ASN A 235 11.70 7.02 4.27
C ASN A 235 11.39 6.41 5.65
N ALA A 236 10.11 6.08 5.84
CA ALA A 236 9.59 5.63 7.12
C ALA A 236 9.36 4.11 7.09
N PHE A 237 9.95 3.43 8.07
CA PHE A 237 9.78 2.00 8.30
C PHE A 237 9.19 1.80 9.70
N ASP A 238 8.09 1.06 9.77
CA ASP A 238 7.40 0.69 11.03
C ASP A 238 6.96 1.86 11.92
N ASN A 239 6.61 2.99 11.31
CA ASN A 239 6.12 4.18 12.02
C ASN A 239 4.65 4.54 11.67
N PRO A 240 3.66 3.72 12.06
CA PRO A 240 2.26 3.94 11.66
C PRO A 240 1.62 5.19 12.28
N LEU A 241 2.15 5.71 13.40
CA LEU A 241 1.64 6.94 14.03
C LEU A 241 2.24 8.22 13.43
N LEU A 242 3.04 8.09 12.37
CA LEU A 242 3.65 9.21 11.64
C LEU A 242 2.62 10.28 11.24
N TYR A 243 1.46 9.85 10.75
CA TYR A 243 0.45 10.75 10.23
C TYR A 243 -0.36 11.42 11.35
N SER A 244 -0.94 10.61 12.24
CA SER A 244 -1.84 11.11 13.29
C SER A 244 -1.08 11.92 14.34
N LYS A 245 0.03 11.38 14.87
CA LYS A 245 0.85 12.06 15.89
C LYS A 245 1.91 12.97 15.29
N GLY A 246 2.64 12.51 14.28
CA GLY A 246 3.73 13.29 13.70
C GLY A 246 3.25 14.50 12.92
N TRP A 247 2.26 14.32 12.04
CA TRP A 247 1.75 15.42 11.20
C TRP A 247 0.58 16.16 11.85
N GLY A 248 -0.07 15.58 12.86
CA GLY A 248 -1.35 16.08 13.37
C GLY A 248 -2.53 15.78 12.42
N LYS A 249 -2.35 14.87 11.44
CA LYS A 249 -3.35 14.62 10.41
C LYS A 249 -4.61 14.01 11.01
N LYS A 250 -5.75 14.59 10.67
CA LYS A 250 -7.07 14.06 11.02
C LYS A 250 -7.53 13.03 9.99
N MET A 251 -7.91 11.83 10.41
CA MET A 251 -8.23 10.70 9.51
C MET A 251 -9.49 9.93 9.93
N SER A 252 -10.23 9.41 8.94
CA SER A 252 -11.49 8.67 9.13
C SER A 252 -11.37 7.19 8.75
N TYR A 253 -11.07 6.89 7.48
CA TYR A 253 -11.02 5.54 6.93
C TYR A 253 -9.66 5.25 6.32
N ILE A 254 -9.09 4.09 6.68
CA ILE A 254 -7.83 3.60 6.15
C ILE A 254 -7.98 2.12 5.81
N PHE A 255 -7.84 1.79 4.53
CA PHE A 255 -7.95 0.42 4.03
C PHE A 255 -6.60 -0.05 3.49
N ALA A 256 -6.18 -1.24 3.89
CA ALA A 256 -5.08 -1.96 3.27
C ALA A 256 -5.65 -2.96 2.25
N ILE A 257 -5.14 -2.92 1.02
CA ILE A 257 -5.55 -3.74 -0.11
C ILE A 257 -4.37 -4.62 -0.51
N SER A 258 -4.56 -5.93 -0.40
CA SER A 258 -3.64 -6.96 -0.90
C SER A 258 -4.10 -7.50 -2.25
N ASP A 259 -3.34 -8.45 -2.80
CA ASP A 259 -3.73 -9.17 -4.01
C ASP A 259 -5.03 -9.98 -3.83
N HIS A 260 -5.39 -10.35 -2.59
CA HIS A 260 -6.46 -11.33 -2.33
C HIS A 260 -7.52 -10.89 -1.32
N TYR A 261 -7.35 -9.76 -0.64
CA TYR A 261 -8.31 -9.25 0.32
C TYR A 261 -8.08 -7.78 0.68
N ILE A 262 -9.10 -7.17 1.26
CA ILE A 262 -9.10 -5.81 1.82
C ILE A 262 -9.39 -5.85 3.31
N VAL A 263 -8.75 -4.98 4.09
CA VAL A 263 -8.96 -4.89 5.54
C VAL A 263 -8.95 -3.45 6.00
N ASP A 264 -9.81 -3.13 6.97
CA ASP A 264 -9.78 -1.85 7.68
C ASP A 264 -8.62 -1.87 8.69
N VAL A 265 -7.64 -1.00 8.45
CA VAL A 265 -6.45 -0.84 9.28
C VAL A 265 -6.46 0.50 10.02
N THR A 266 -7.61 1.17 10.12
CA THR A 266 -7.71 2.51 10.73
C THR A 266 -7.14 2.54 12.15
N GLY A 267 -7.45 1.52 12.97
CA GLY A 267 -6.95 1.41 14.34
C GLY A 267 -5.42 1.27 14.46
N LYS A 268 -4.72 0.93 13.38
CA LYS A 268 -3.25 0.90 13.32
C LYS A 268 -2.63 2.29 13.23
N TYR A 269 -3.29 3.19 12.52
CA TYR A 269 -2.75 4.48 12.11
C TYR A 269 -3.32 5.64 12.92
N VAL A 270 -4.47 5.43 13.57
CA VAL A 270 -5.14 6.42 14.39
C VAL A 270 -5.53 5.79 15.72
N GLU A 271 -5.02 6.35 16.81
CA GLU A 271 -5.39 5.90 18.15
C GLU A 271 -6.86 6.23 18.43
N HIS A 272 -7.61 5.23 18.89
CA HIS A 272 -9.02 5.37 19.21
C HIS A 272 -9.22 6.43 20.30
N GLY A 273 -10.15 7.37 20.07
CA GLY A 273 -10.41 8.47 21.00
C GLY A 273 -9.42 9.64 20.93
N SER A 274 -8.42 9.60 20.05
CA SER A 274 -7.52 10.74 19.84
C SER A 274 -8.21 11.92 19.12
N LYS A 275 -7.69 13.14 19.31
CA LYS A 275 -8.14 14.38 18.61
C LYS A 275 -8.00 14.30 17.07
N ASN A 276 -7.26 13.30 16.59
CA ASN A 276 -6.93 13.06 15.19
C ASN A 276 -7.91 12.09 14.51
N VAL A 277 -8.87 11.50 15.24
CA VAL A 277 -9.99 10.77 14.65
C VAL A 277 -11.06 11.76 14.23
N ILE A 278 -11.52 11.68 12.98
CA ILE A 278 -12.70 12.42 12.49
C ILE A 278 -13.87 11.47 12.22
N PRO A 279 -15.12 12.00 12.13
CA PRO A 279 -16.30 11.15 12.00
C PRO A 279 -16.23 10.17 10.83
N ARG A 280 -16.63 8.93 11.11
CA ARG A 280 -16.79 7.85 10.14
C ARG A 280 -18.27 7.75 9.77
N ASP A 281 -18.71 8.66 8.91
CA ASP A 281 -20.12 8.91 8.57
C ASP A 281 -20.52 8.44 7.17
N LYS A 282 -19.65 7.71 6.47
CA LYS A 282 -19.88 7.28 5.07
C LYS A 282 -20.65 5.97 4.97
N ILE A 283 -20.64 5.19 6.04
CA ILE A 283 -21.35 3.93 6.20
C ILE A 283 -21.40 3.59 7.69
N ASP A 284 -22.45 2.88 8.13
CA ASP A 284 -22.49 2.30 9.47
C ASP A 284 -21.36 1.27 9.67
N GLU A 285 -20.79 1.18 10.88
CA GLU A 285 -19.63 0.33 11.15
C GLU A 285 -19.95 -1.17 11.02
N ASP A 286 -21.16 -1.61 11.37
CA ASP A 286 -21.54 -3.01 11.18
C ASP A 286 -21.82 -3.32 9.71
N ASP A 287 -22.41 -2.37 8.99
CA ASP A 287 -22.56 -2.45 7.53
C ASP A 287 -21.20 -2.52 6.82
N LEU A 288 -20.21 -1.73 7.27
CA LEU A 288 -18.85 -1.78 6.73
C LEU A 288 -18.21 -3.15 6.94
N LYS A 289 -18.30 -3.72 8.15
CA LYS A 289 -17.79 -5.07 8.43
C LYS A 289 -18.45 -6.11 7.53
N MET A 290 -19.77 -6.04 7.36
CA MET A 290 -20.52 -6.94 6.47
C MET A 290 -20.07 -6.81 5.01
N VAL A 291 -19.90 -5.58 4.53
CA VAL A 291 -19.43 -5.30 3.16
C VAL A 291 -18.01 -5.82 2.94
N LEU A 292 -17.08 -5.54 3.85
CA LEU A 292 -15.70 -6.04 3.73
C LEU A 292 -15.65 -7.57 3.78
N ALA A 293 -16.43 -8.20 4.67
CA ALA A 293 -16.55 -9.66 4.73
C ALA A 293 -17.10 -10.24 3.41
N ALA A 294 -18.14 -9.62 2.85
CA ALA A 294 -18.72 -10.02 1.56
C ALA A 294 -17.71 -9.93 0.41
N LEU A 295 -16.97 -8.83 0.32
CA LEU A 295 -15.93 -8.63 -0.69
C LEU A 295 -14.80 -9.66 -0.52
N ASN A 296 -14.33 -9.88 0.70
CA ASN A 296 -13.26 -10.83 0.98
C ASN A 296 -13.68 -12.28 0.70
N LEU A 297 -14.93 -12.67 0.99
CA LEU A 297 -15.44 -13.99 0.59
C LEU A 297 -15.40 -14.17 -0.92
N SER A 298 -15.76 -13.12 -1.68
CA SER A 298 -15.70 -13.15 -3.14
C SER A 298 -14.28 -13.20 -3.69
N LEU A 299 -13.29 -12.63 -3.00
CA LEU A 299 -11.88 -12.68 -3.40
C LEU A 299 -11.26 -14.03 -3.02
N LEU A 300 -11.52 -14.53 -1.81
CA LEU A 300 -11.07 -15.85 -1.36
C LEU A 300 -11.60 -16.98 -2.23
N SER A 301 -12.83 -16.87 -2.74
CA SER A 301 -13.40 -17.89 -3.64
C SER A 301 -12.72 -17.94 -5.02
N GLN A 302 -11.89 -16.95 -5.36
CA GLN A 302 -11.11 -16.91 -6.61
C GLN A 302 -9.70 -17.49 -6.45
N ILE A 303 -9.32 -17.93 -5.25
CA ILE A 303 -8.01 -18.53 -5.00
C ILE A 303 -8.10 -20.03 -5.25
N ASP A 304 -7.48 -20.47 -6.34
CA ASP A 304 -7.43 -21.89 -6.70
C ASP A 304 -6.34 -22.64 -5.92
N ASP A 305 -5.17 -22.02 -5.70
CA ASP A 305 -4.05 -22.63 -4.99
C ASP A 305 -4.30 -22.74 -3.48
N ASP A 306 -4.27 -23.98 -2.97
CA ASP A 306 -4.53 -24.30 -1.57
C ASP A 306 -3.55 -23.64 -0.61
N LYS A 307 -2.27 -23.58 -1.00
CA LYS A 307 -1.22 -22.97 -0.18
C LYS A 307 -1.48 -21.47 -0.01
N THR A 308 -1.77 -20.79 -1.11
CA THR A 308 -2.15 -19.36 -1.12
C THR A 308 -3.43 -19.12 -0.32
N LEU A 309 -4.44 -19.98 -0.45
CA LEU A 309 -5.68 -19.86 0.31
C LEU A 309 -5.44 -19.92 1.82
N LEU A 310 -4.61 -20.86 2.29
CA LEU A 310 -4.25 -21.00 3.70
C LEU A 310 -3.40 -19.84 4.19
N GLU A 311 -2.46 -19.37 3.37
CA GLU A 311 -1.62 -18.22 3.70
C GLU A 311 -2.46 -16.94 3.85
N VAL A 312 -3.31 -16.64 2.87
CA VAL A 312 -4.21 -15.47 2.90
C VAL A 312 -5.15 -15.57 4.10
N SER A 313 -5.70 -16.76 4.38
CA SER A 313 -6.56 -16.99 5.54
C SER A 313 -5.83 -16.73 6.86
N SER A 314 -4.57 -17.17 6.96
CA SER A 314 -3.71 -16.93 8.13
C SER A 314 -3.43 -15.45 8.30
N ASN A 315 -3.11 -14.73 7.22
CA ASN A 315 -2.89 -13.28 7.24
C ASN A 315 -4.13 -12.51 7.70
N MET A 316 -5.33 -12.90 7.25
CA MET A 316 -6.59 -12.28 7.70
C MET A 316 -6.85 -12.51 9.20
N ILE A 317 -6.51 -13.69 9.72
CA ILE A 317 -6.61 -14.00 11.15
C ILE A 317 -5.61 -13.16 11.96
N LEU A 318 -4.37 -13.02 11.46
CA LEU A 318 -3.36 -12.16 12.07
C LEU A 318 -3.84 -10.71 12.14
N ASP A 319 -4.41 -10.16 11.06
CA ASP A 319 -4.97 -8.81 11.07
C ASP A 319 -6.11 -8.67 12.09
N HIS A 320 -7.05 -9.62 12.12
CA HIS A 320 -8.14 -9.60 13.08
C HIS A 320 -7.65 -9.58 14.53
N ASN A 321 -6.71 -10.47 14.86
CA ASN A 321 -6.14 -10.56 16.21
C ASN A 321 -5.37 -9.28 16.58
N THR A 322 -4.62 -8.73 15.62
CA THR A 322 -3.82 -7.53 15.79
C THR A 322 -4.71 -6.31 16.08
N MET A 323 -5.80 -6.14 15.32
CA MET A 323 -6.75 -5.05 15.53
C MET A 323 -7.56 -5.22 16.81
N LYS A 324 -7.92 -6.46 17.18
CA LYS A 324 -8.70 -6.75 18.40
C LYS A 324 -7.90 -6.49 19.68
N ASN A 325 -6.63 -6.90 19.70
CA ASN A 325 -5.81 -6.86 20.91
C ASN A 325 -5.05 -5.52 21.07
N ASN A 326 -5.29 -4.52 20.21
CA ASN A 326 -4.50 -3.28 20.13
C ASN A 326 -2.97 -3.53 20.18
N SER A 327 -2.51 -4.69 19.71
CA SER A 327 -1.14 -5.18 19.94
C SER A 327 -0.12 -4.56 18.99
N ILE A 328 -0.48 -3.48 18.30
CA ILE A 328 0.42 -2.75 17.40
C ILE A 328 1.23 -1.77 18.24
N LEU A 329 2.07 -2.31 19.12
CA LEU A 329 3.16 -1.52 19.64
C LEU A 329 4.26 -1.53 18.56
N PRO A 330 4.72 -0.36 18.08
CA PRO A 330 5.85 -0.31 17.15
C PRO A 330 7.07 -0.95 17.80
N VAL A 331 8.00 -1.52 17.01
CA VAL A 331 9.21 -2.18 17.56
C VAL A 331 9.99 -1.24 18.49
N LYS A 332 9.88 0.07 18.27
CA LYS A 332 10.21 1.12 19.24
C LYS A 332 9.19 2.24 19.10
N ILE A 333 8.55 2.66 20.19
CA ILE A 333 7.89 3.97 20.22
C ILE A 333 9.02 4.98 20.04
N GLN A 334 9.08 5.61 18.87
CA GLN A 334 10.06 6.65 18.62
C GLN A 334 9.64 7.86 19.47
N ASP A 335 10.42 8.19 20.51
CA ASP A 335 10.10 9.27 21.47
C ASP A 335 9.90 10.65 20.79
N CYS A 336 10.38 10.80 19.56
CA CYS A 336 10.10 11.94 18.69
C CYS A 336 9.74 11.44 17.28
N ILE A 337 8.44 11.43 16.97
CA ILE A 337 7.95 11.19 15.61
C ILE A 337 8.20 12.46 14.78
N PRO A 338 8.96 12.38 13.67
CA PRO A 338 9.28 13.57 12.89
C PRO A 338 8.03 14.16 12.20
N PRO A 339 7.96 15.49 12.04
CA PRO A 339 6.93 16.12 11.22
C PRO A 339 7.14 15.80 9.74
N ARG A 340 6.15 16.13 8.90
CA ARG A 340 6.16 15.84 7.46
C ARG A 340 7.43 16.39 6.78
N GLN A 341 8.15 15.49 6.10
CA GLN A 341 9.39 15.81 5.38
C GLN A 341 9.13 16.10 3.90
N SER A 342 8.15 15.44 3.27
CA SER A 342 7.80 15.68 1.86
C SER A 342 6.95 16.95 1.65
N GLY A 343 7.20 17.65 0.53
CA GLY A 343 6.52 18.89 0.17
C GLY A 343 7.15 20.15 0.75
N SER A 344 6.95 21.26 0.04
CA SER A 344 7.39 22.58 0.49
C SER A 344 6.73 23.01 1.80
N ALA A 345 7.27 24.06 2.44
CA ALA A 345 6.67 24.61 3.65
C ALA A 345 5.24 25.11 3.40
N GLU A 346 4.99 25.73 2.25
CA GLU A 346 3.66 26.16 1.81
C GLU A 346 2.72 24.98 1.66
N TRP A 347 3.15 23.91 0.97
CA TRP A 347 2.36 22.69 0.80
C TRP A 347 1.94 22.08 2.14
N LYS A 348 2.87 22.00 3.09
CA LYS A 348 2.62 21.44 4.43
C LYS A 348 1.67 22.32 5.25
N ASN A 349 1.82 23.64 5.15
CA ASN A 349 0.97 24.61 5.85
C ASN A 349 -0.47 24.62 5.29
N GLU A 350 -0.62 24.59 3.96
CA GLU A 350 -1.95 24.52 3.30
C GLU A 350 -2.76 23.31 3.75
N ARG A 351 -2.07 22.21 4.11
CA ARG A 351 -2.69 20.97 4.56
C ARG A 351 -2.78 20.82 6.09
N GLY A 352 -2.21 21.75 6.86
CA GLY A 352 -2.13 21.65 8.32
C GLY A 352 -1.28 20.48 8.82
N GLU A 353 -0.34 19.98 8.01
CA GLU A 353 0.47 18.78 8.29
C GLU A 353 1.90 19.15 8.74
N ASN A 354 2.09 20.33 9.35
CA ASN A 354 3.41 20.85 9.75
C ASN A 354 3.85 20.45 11.17
N GLY A 355 3.05 19.63 11.88
CA GLY A 355 3.35 19.15 13.22
C GLY A 355 3.21 20.20 14.34
N LYS A 356 2.58 21.35 14.06
CA LYS A 356 2.30 22.39 15.06
C LYS A 356 0.87 22.25 15.60
N ASP A 357 0.61 21.26 16.45
CA ASP A 357 -0.67 21.14 17.19
C ASP A 357 -0.59 20.36 18.51
#